data_AF-A0A954H7P6-F1
#
_entry.id   AF-A0A954H7P6-F1
#
_cell.length_a   1.000
_cell.length_b   1.000
_cell.length_c   1.000
_cell.angle_alpha   90.00
_cell.angle_beta   90.00
_cell.angle_gamma   90.00
#
_symmetry.space_group_name_H-M   'P 1'
#
loop_
_entity.id
_entity.type
_entity.pdbx_description
1 polymer ?
#
loop_
_entity_poly.entity_id
_entity_poly.type
_entity_poly.pdbx_seq_one_letter_code
_entity_poly.pdbx_strand_id
1 'polypeptide(L)' 'MTDSITPRRQFLKSTGLGLTGLALGSLTSPLPTARAAGANERVRVGVIGCGGQGTGAHIGGFMNIANEANVE' A
#
# COMPACT_ATOMS: atom_id res chain seq x y z
N MET A 1 -40.51 5.21 0.85
CA MET A 1 -39.35 6.11 0.93
C MET A 1 -38.12 5.25 1.11
N THR A 2 -37.36 5.03 0.04
CA THR A 2 -36.09 4.30 0.11
C THR A 2 -35.04 5.29 0.60
N ASP A 3 -34.68 5.20 1.88
CA ASP A 3 -33.54 5.98 2.41
C ASP A 3 -32.31 5.65 1.57
N SER A 4 -31.79 6.66 0.89
CA SER A 4 -30.58 6.58 0.07
C SER A 4 -29.37 6.46 1.01
N ILE A 5 -29.17 5.27 1.57
CA ILE A 5 -28.00 4.93 2.38
C ILE A 5 -26.76 5.18 1.52
N THR A 6 -26.13 6.33 1.74
CA THR A 6 -24.92 6.69 1.03
C THR A 6 -23.82 5.75 1.53
N PRO A 7 -23.23 4.91 0.66
CA PRO A 7 -22.20 3.98 1.10
C PRO A 7 -21.02 4.78 1.65
N ARG A 8 -20.48 4.36 2.82
CA ARG A 8 -19.37 5.04 3.52
C ARG A 8 -18.22 5.43 2.57
N ARG A 9 -17.93 4.61 1.57
CA ARG A 9 -16.90 4.85 0.54
C ARG A 9 -17.17 6.10 -0.30
N GLN A 10 -18.43 6.36 -0.65
CA GLN A 10 -18.83 7.53 -1.43
C GLN A 10 -18.72 8.82 -0.61
N PHE A 11 -19.10 8.76 0.67
CA PHE A 11 -18.88 9.85 1.61
C PHE A 11 -17.37 10.17 1.74
N LEU A 12 -16.55 9.15 2.01
CA LEU A 12 -15.10 9.32 2.16
C LEU A 12 -14.41 9.80 0.87
N LYS A 13 -14.90 9.42 -0.31
CA LYS A 13 -14.40 9.97 -1.59
C LYS A 13 -14.71 11.46 -1.71
N SER A 14 -15.93 11.87 -1.37
CA SER A 14 -16.33 13.27 -1.43
C SER A 14 -15.55 14.13 -0.44
N THR A 15 -15.25 13.63 0.76
CA THR A 15 -14.45 14.35 1.75
C THR A 15 -12.95 14.27 1.47
N GLY A 16 -12.47 13.15 0.90
CA GLY A 16 -11.06 12.89 0.61
C GLY A 16 -10.49 13.79 -0.49
N LEU A 17 -11.29 14.19 -1.49
CA LEU A 17 -10.89 15.14 -2.53
C LEU A 17 -10.51 16.53 -1.97
N GLY A 18 -11.03 16.92 -0.80
CA GLY A 18 -10.64 18.16 -0.13
C GLY A 18 -9.31 18.07 0.64
N LEU A 19 -8.85 16.85 0.97
CA LEU A 19 -7.64 16.61 1.78
C LEU A 19 -6.41 16.25 0.95
N THR A 20 -6.57 15.79 -0.30
CA THR A 20 -5.45 15.44 -1.19
C THR A 20 -4.54 16.62 -1.51
N GLY A 21 -5.07 17.85 -1.52
CA GLY A 21 -4.28 19.07 -1.72
C GLY A 21 -3.25 19.36 -0.62
N LEU A 22 -3.46 18.85 0.61
CA LEU A 22 -2.55 19.07 1.74
C LEU A 22 -1.49 17.96 1.86
N ALA A 23 -1.78 16.75 1.40
CA ALA A 23 -0.84 15.62 1.48
C ALA A 23 0.31 15.72 0.48
N LEU A 24 0.06 16.26 -0.73
CA LEU A 24 1.08 16.39 -1.78
C LEU A 24 2.24 17.33 -1.41
N GLY A 25 2.04 18.26 -0.48
CA GLY A 25 3.11 19.14 0.02
C GLY A 25 4.06 18.49 1.03
N SER A 26 3.69 17.33 1.58
CA SER A 26 4.46 16.65 2.64
C SER A 26 5.34 15.49 2.15
N LEU A 27 5.27 15.14 0.86
CA LEU A 27 5.99 14.01 0.26
C LEU A 27 7.40 14.36 -0.24
N THR A 28 7.94 15.54 0.11
CA THR A 28 9.28 15.97 -0.31
C THR A 28 10.42 15.42 0.54
N SER A 29 10.13 14.54 1.50
CA SER A 29 11.19 13.86 2.25
C SER A 29 11.84 12.79 1.36
N PRO A 30 13.16 12.85 1.10
CA PRO A 30 13.84 11.79 0.37
C PRO A 30 13.67 10.49 1.15
N LEU A 31 13.03 9.49 0.53
CA LEU A 31 12.93 8.16 1.11
C LEU A 31 14.35 7.67 1.41
N PRO A 32 14.66 7.24 2.64
CA PRO A 32 15.98 6.73 2.95
C PRO A 32 16.24 5.50 2.08
N THR A 33 17.10 5.65 1.07
CA THR A 33 17.68 4.54 0.29
C THR A 33 18.76 3.84 1.11
N ALA A 34 18.43 3.49 2.35
CA ALA A 34 19.23 2.62 3.16
C ALA A 34 18.85 1.19 2.76
N ARG A 35 19.64 0.56 1.89
CA ARG A 35 19.58 -0.91 1.81
C ARG A 35 19.97 -1.42 3.19
N ALA A 36 19.03 -2.06 3.88
CA ALA A 36 19.28 -2.66 5.17
C ALA A 36 20.49 -3.60 5.04
N ALA A 37 21.49 -3.41 5.89
CA ALA A 37 22.67 -4.26 5.92
C ALA A 37 22.22 -5.68 6.30
N GLY A 38 22.30 -6.60 5.34
CA GLY A 38 22.16 -8.06 5.47
C GLY A 38 21.32 -8.54 6.65
N ALA A 39 20.00 -8.58 6.50
CA ALA A 39 19.13 -9.29 7.43
C ALA A 39 19.26 -10.80 7.15
N ASN A 40 20.00 -11.52 7.99
CA ASN A 40 20.11 -12.99 7.92
C ASN A 40 18.81 -13.73 8.29
N GLU A 41 17.74 -13.00 8.58
CA GLU A 41 16.45 -13.52 9.00
C GLU A 41 15.42 -13.37 7.89
N ARG A 42 14.60 -14.42 7.69
CA ARG A 42 13.53 -14.42 6.69
C ARG A 42 12.44 -13.44 7.09
N VAL A 43 12.08 -12.55 6.17
CA VAL A 43 10.99 -11.59 6.35
C VAL A 43 9.68 -12.24 5.92
N ARG A 44 8.75 -12.37 6.87
CA ARG A 44 7.40 -12.91 6.60
C ARG A 44 6.46 -11.78 6.20
N VAL A 45 5.83 -11.88 5.03
CA VAL A 45 4.96 -10.81 4.49
C VAL A 45 3.54 -11.31 4.27
N GLY A 46 2.57 -10.68 4.96
CA GLY A 46 1.14 -10.93 4.77
C GLY A 46 0.49 -9.82 3.93
N VAL A 47 -0.07 -10.16 2.77
CA VAL A 47 -0.83 -9.22 1.95
C VAL A 47 -2.31 -9.28 2.35
N ILE A 48 -2.84 -8.20 2.93
CA ILE A 48 -4.25 -8.07 3.27
C ILE A 48 -4.97 -7.25 2.21
N GLY A 49 -6.10 -7.77 1.71
CA GLY A 49 -6.89 -7.10 0.68
C GLY A 49 -6.28 -7.24 -0.72
N CYS A 50 -6.23 -8.48 -1.23
CA CYS A 50 -5.69 -8.85 -2.53
C CYS A 50 -6.57 -8.40 -3.72
N GLY A 51 -6.98 -7.12 -3.74
CA GLY A 51 -7.55 -6.49 -4.94
C GLY A 51 -6.49 -6.38 -6.05
N GLY A 52 -6.76 -5.58 -7.09
CA GLY A 52 -5.90 -5.53 -8.29
C GLY A 52 -4.42 -5.23 -8.04
N GLN A 53 -4.09 -4.49 -6.97
CA GLN A 53 -2.69 -4.22 -6.59
C GLN A 53 -2.02 -5.41 -5.89
N GLY A 54 -2.78 -6.15 -5.08
CA GLY A 54 -2.28 -7.33 -4.39
C GLY A 54 -1.90 -8.44 -5.37
N THR A 55 -2.79 -8.76 -6.32
CA THR A 55 -2.55 -9.79 -7.34
C THR A 55 -1.63 -9.32 -8.46
N GLY A 56 -1.76 -8.07 -8.91
CA GLY A 56 -1.05 -7.57 -10.08
C GLY A 56 0.39 -7.10 -9.82
N ALA A 57 0.72 -6.71 -8.58
CA ALA A 57 2.03 -6.15 -8.28
C ALA A 57 2.67 -6.79 -7.05
N HIS A 58 1.98 -6.78 -5.91
CA HIS A 58 2.63 -7.13 -4.64
C HIS A 58 2.99 -8.60 -4.54
N ILE A 59 2.03 -9.51 -4.76
CA ILE A 59 2.28 -10.95 -4.65
C ILE A 59 3.32 -11.38 -5.69
N GLY A 60 3.15 -11.02 -6.96
CA GLY A 60 4.11 -11.35 -8.01
C GLY A 60 5.50 -10.75 -7.78
N GLY A 61 5.55 -9.49 -7.32
CA GLY A 61 6.80 -8.81 -7.00
C GLY A 61 7.56 -9.49 -5.88
N PHE A 62 6.90 -9.83 -4.78
CA PHE A 62 7.54 -10.53 -3.66
C PHE A 62 8.02 -11.93 -4.06
N MET A 63 7.24 -12.67 -4.86
CA MET A 63 7.64 -13.98 -5.37
C MET A 63 8.89 -13.90 -6.26
N ASN A 64 9.02 -12.86 -7.08
CA ASN A 64 10.18 -12.67 -7.97
C ASN A 64 11.48 -12.39 -7.20
N ILE A 65 11.39 -11.76 -6.03
CA ILE A 65 12.56 -11.41 -5.20
C ILE A 65 12.72 -12.30 -3.97
N ALA A 66 11.87 -13.32 -3.79
CA ALA A 66 11.77 -14.11 -2.56
C ALA A 66 13.14 -14.65 -2.08
N ASN A 67 13.93 -15.19 -3.01
CA ASN A 67 15.25 -15.75 -2.69
C ASN A 67 16.33 -14.68 -2.46
N GLU A 68 16.31 -13.58 -3.22
CA GLU A 68 17.32 -12.52 -3.15
C GLU A 68 17.09 -11.60 -1.95
N ALA A 69 15.83 -11.36 -1.61
CA ALA A 69 15.40 -10.49 -0.52
C ALA A 69 15.05 -11.26 0.78
N ASN A 70 15.19 -12.59 0.78
CA ASN A 70 14.89 -13.46 1.92
C ASN A 70 13.44 -13.31 2.43
N VAL A 71 12.46 -13.29 1.51
CA VAL A 71 11.04 -13.05 1.79
C VAL A 71 10.23 -14.33 1.59
N GLU A 72 9.32 -14.63 2.52
CA GLU A 72 8.35 -15.74 2.45
C GLU A 72 6.90 -15.30 2.75
#